data_AF-A0A970DWN8-F1
#
_entry.id   AF-A0A970DWN8-F1
#
_cell.length_a   1.000
_cell.length_b   1.000
_cell.length_c   1.000
_cell.angle_alpha   90.00
_cell.angle_beta   90.00
_cell.angle_gamma   90.00
#
_symmetry.space_group_name_H-M   'P 1'
#
loop_
_entity.id
_entity.type
_entity.pdbx_description
1 polymer ?
#
loop_
_entity_poly.entity_id
_entity_poly.type
_entity_poly.pdbx_seq_one_letter_code
_entity_poly.pdbx_strand_id
1 'polypeptide(L)' 'LTTKEVAEIYSISEQEAERELKKRMLQQKIERLSNENITLWRLK' A
#
# COMPACT_ATOMS: atom_id res chain seq x y z
N LEU A 1 5.84 3.91 -1.24
CA LEU A 1 4.58 4.54 -1.71
C LEU A 1 3.55 4.47 -0.60
N THR A 2 2.77 5.52 -0.42
CA THR A 2 1.56 5.53 0.41
C THR A 2 0.40 4.85 -0.33
N THR A 3 -0.64 4.48 0.40
CA THR A 3 -1.88 3.97 -0.21
C THR A 3 -2.49 4.98 -1.18
N LYS A 4 -2.44 6.27 -0.84
CA LYS A 4 -2.92 7.38 -1.67
C LYS A 4 -2.16 7.49 -3.00
N GLU A 5 -0.83 7.47 -2.96
CA GLU A 5 -0.01 7.51 -4.19
C GLU A 5 -0.31 6.31 -5.10
N VAL A 6 -0.51 5.11 -4.53
CA VAL A 6 -0.89 3.93 -5.31
C VAL A 6 -2.28 4.10 -5.94
N ALA A 7 -3.25 4.61 -5.18
CA ALA A 7 -4.58 4.88 -5.70
C ALA A 7 -4.56 5.86 -6.88
N GLU A 8 -3.79 6.95 -6.76
CA GLU A 8 -3.61 7.96 -7.80
C GLU A 8 -2.93 7.40 -9.05
N ILE A 9 -1.81 6.68 -8.90
CA ILE A 9 -1.05 6.10 -10.03
C ILE A 9 -1.90 5.12 -10.84
N TYR A 10 -2.67 4.27 -10.16
CA TYR A 10 -3.47 3.23 -10.82
C TYR A 10 -4.91 3.68 -11.12
N SER A 11 -5.28 4.92 -10.80
CA SER A 11 -6.64 5.45 -10.97
C SER A 11 -7.72 4.55 -10.35
N ILE A 12 -7.46 4.05 -9.14
CA ILE A 12 -8.37 3.21 -8.35
C ILE A 12 -8.70 3.92 -7.03
N SER A 13 -9.72 3.44 -6.30
CA SER A 13 -10.02 3.97 -4.98
C SER A 13 -8.91 3.65 -3.97
N GLU A 14 -8.72 4.50 -2.96
CA GLU A 14 -7.80 4.22 -1.84
C GLU A 14 -8.15 2.90 -1.12
N GLN A 15 -9.44 2.55 -1.03
CA GLN A 15 -9.90 1.29 -0.46
C GLN A 15 -9.43 0.08 -1.29
N GLU A 16 -9.49 0.19 -2.61
CA GLU A 16 -9.04 -0.88 -3.51
C GLU A 16 -7.51 -1.01 -3.50
N ALA A 17 -6.80 0.11 -3.51
CA ALA A 17 -5.34 0.14 -3.35
C ALA A 17 -4.92 -0.53 -2.02
N GLU A 18 -5.55 -0.16 -0.90
CA GLU A 18 -5.28 -0.74 0.42
C GLU A 18 -5.51 -2.26 0.43
N ARG A 19 -6.61 -2.71 -0.19
CA ARG A 19 -6.92 -4.15 -0.31
C ARG A 19 -5.82 -4.88 -1.06
N GLU A 20 -5.35 -4.32 -2.16
CA GLU A 20 -4.37 -4.97 -3.02
C GLU A 20 -2.95 -4.96 -2.44
N LEU A 21 -2.60 -3.90 -1.69
CA LEU A 21 -1.36 -3.81 -0.93
C LEU A 21 -1.33 -4.83 0.21
N LYS A 22 -2.44 -4.98 0.96
CA LYS A 22 -2.57 -6.03 1.99
C LYS A 22 -2.40 -7.44 1.42
N LYS A 23 -2.97 -7.73 0.24
CA LYS A 23 -2.75 -9.03 -0.43
C LYS A 23 -1.27 -9.27 -0.75
N ARG A 24 -0.58 -8.27 -1.33
CA ARG A 24 0.86 -8.37 -1.64
C ARG A 24 1.71 -8.54 -0.37
N MET A 25 1.32 -7.91 0.74
CA MET A 25 1.97 -8.07 2.04
C MET A 25 1.82 -9.49 2.57
N LEU A 26 0.63 -10.09 2.50
CA LEU A 26 0.39 -11.49 2.89
C LEU A 26 1.20 -12.48 2.05
N GLN A 27 1.46 -12.14 0.79
CA GLN A 27 2.35 -12.91 -0.10
C GLN A 27 3.85 -12.64 0.15
N GLN A 28 4.20 -11.86 1.17
CA GLN A 28 5.55 -11.43 1.50
C GLN A 28 6.30 -10.69 0.37
N LYS A 29 5.56 -10.08 -0.57
CA LYS A 29 6.14 -9.32 -1.70
C LYS A 29 6.49 -7.88 -1.32
N ILE A 30 5.80 -7.34 -0.34
CA ILE A 30 6.00 -5.97 0.17
C ILE A 30 5.91 -5.97 1.68
N GLU A 31 6.51 -4.95 2.27
CA GLU A 31 6.48 -4.67 3.70
C GLU A 31 5.72 -3.37 3.95
N ARG A 32 4.97 -3.34 5.07
CA ARG A 32 4.28 -2.17 5.56
C ARG A 32 5.12 -1.50 6.64
N LEU A 33 5.48 -0.23 6.41
CA LEU A 33 6.14 0.63 7.37
C LEU A 33 5.13 1.67 7.83
N SER A 34 4.68 1.61 9.08
CA SER A 34 3.73 2.57 9.64
C SER A 34 4.33 3.32 10.82
N ASN A 35 4.17 4.63 10.83
CA ASN A 35 4.30 5.47 12.02
C ASN A 35 2.96 6.18 12.28
N GLU A 36 2.90 7.06 13.29
CA GLU A 36 1.66 7.75 13.69
C GLU A 36 1.05 8.62 12.58
N ASN A 37 1.85 9.07 11.60
CA ASN A 37 1.45 10.05 10.59
C ASN A 37 1.32 9.47 9.18
N ILE A 38 2.03 8.37 8.87
CA ILE A 38 2.11 7.83 7.51
C ILE A 38 2.26 6.31 7.49
N THR A 39 1.58 5.69 6.53
CA THR A 39 1.81 4.30 6.15
C THR A 39 2.48 4.26 4.78
N LEU A 40 3.63 3.60 4.72
CA LEU A 40 4.42 3.38 3.52
C LEU A 40 4.49 1.90 3.19
N TRP A 41 4.48 1.61 1.91
CA TRP A 41 4.65 0.28 1.33
C TRP A 41 5.98 0.24 0.57
N ARG A 42 6.81 -0.76 0.90
CA ARG A 42 8.14 -0.97 0.35
C ARG A 42 8.23 -2.39 -0.24
N LEU A 43 8.87 -2.55 -1.39
CA LEU A 43 9.22 -3.88 -1.90
C LEU A 43 10.18 -4.57 -0.92
N LYS A 44 10.03 -5.89 -0.76
CA LYS A 44 10.96 -6.69 0.03
C LYS A 44 12.23 -6.99 -0.78
#